data_AF-A0A6L9LEN5-F1
#
_entry.id   AF-A0A6L9LEN5-F1
#
_cell.length_a   1.000
_cell.length_b   1.000
_cell.length_c   1.000
_cell.angle_alpha   90.00
_cell.angle_beta   90.00
_cell.angle_gamma   90.00
#
_symmetry.space_group_name_H-M   'P 1'
#
loop_
_entity.id
_entity.type
_entity.pdbx_description
1 polymer ?
#
loop_
_entity_poly.entity_id
_entity_poly.type
_entity_poly.pdbx_seq_one_letter_code
_entity_poly.pdbx_strand_id
1 'polypeptide(L)' 'MESTNYKALQKKGESVYEYRHRLLQFAIEYRINKSSNFRLVADQIVAQNMVRQFTLFIPPPIPWDERVNW' A
#
# COMPACT_ATOMS: atom_id res chain seq x y z
N MET A 1 -9.30 -17.69 -9.49
CA MET A 1 -8.11 -16.94 -9.02
C MET A 1 -8.60 -15.76 -8.21
N GLU A 2 -8.46 -15.84 -6.90
CA GLU A 2 -9.04 -14.91 -5.91
C GLU A 2 -8.46 -13.50 -6.04
N SER A 3 -9.23 -12.61 -6.67
CA SER A 3 -8.91 -11.20 -6.86
C SER A 3 -9.32 -10.30 -5.70
N THR A 4 -9.57 -10.88 -4.52
CA THR A 4 -10.30 -10.22 -3.41
C THR A 4 -9.37 -9.70 -2.30
N ASN A 5 -8.11 -10.14 -2.27
CA ASN A 5 -7.19 -9.81 -1.17
C ASN A 5 -6.73 -8.35 -1.17
N TYR A 6 -6.74 -7.67 -2.33
CA TYR A 6 -6.35 -6.27 -2.43
C TYR A 6 -7.19 -5.34 -1.55
N LYS A 7 -8.49 -5.58 -1.36
CA LYS A 7 -9.32 -4.73 -0.48
C LYS A 7 -9.19 -5.12 1.00
N ALA A 8 -8.76 -6.33 1.31
CA ALA A 8 -8.67 -6.84 2.68
C ALA A 8 -7.55 -6.16 3.50
N LEU A 9 -6.50 -5.66 2.83
CA LEU A 9 -5.38 -4.96 3.48
C LEU A 9 -5.67 -3.48 3.79
N GLN A 10 -6.75 -2.92 3.23
CA GLN A 10 -7.15 -1.55 3.49
C GLN A 10 -7.73 -1.43 4.91
N LYS A 11 -7.24 -0.47 5.69
CA LYS A 11 -7.73 -0.23 7.04
C LYS A 11 -9.14 0.35 7.01
N LYS A 12 -9.96 0.05 8.02
CA LYS A 12 -11.29 0.65 8.16
C LYS A 12 -11.14 2.17 8.33
N GLY A 13 -11.77 2.93 7.45
CA GLY A 13 -11.69 4.40 7.43
C GLY A 13 -10.50 4.98 6.66
N GLU A 14 -9.60 4.14 6.13
CA GLU A 14 -8.50 4.58 5.27
C GLU A 14 -9.03 4.94 3.88
N SER A 15 -8.69 6.13 3.38
CA SER A 15 -9.02 6.52 2.02
C SER A 15 -8.27 5.66 1.00
N VAL A 16 -8.78 5.57 -0.23
CA VAL A 16 -8.10 4.86 -1.32
C VAL A 16 -6.72 5.45 -1.60
N TYR A 17 -6.56 6.76 -1.43
CA TYR A 17 -5.30 7.46 -1.63
C TYR A 17 -4.27 7.08 -0.56
N GLU A 18 -4.63 7.16 0.72
CA GLU A 18 -3.76 6.73 1.82
C GLU A 18 -3.37 5.27 1.70
N TYR A 19 -4.33 4.41 1.32
CA TYR A 19 -4.07 2.98 1.13
C TYR A 19 -3.04 2.72 0.02
N ARG A 20 -3.17 3.38 -1.13
CA ARG A 20 -2.22 3.26 -2.25
C ARG A 20 -0.86 3.83 -1.91
N HIS A 21 -0.81 4.97 -1.22
CA HIS A 21 0.43 5.53 -0.70
C HIS A 21 1.13 4.54 0.23
N ARG A 22 0.39 3.93 1.16
CA ARG A 22 0.94 2.94 2.09
C ARG A 22 1.48 1.70 1.38
N LEU A 23 0.76 1.20 0.37
CA LEU A 23 1.25 0.11 -0.49
C LEU A 23 2.53 0.49 -1.24
N LEU A 24 2.59 1.70 -1.82
CA LEU A 24 3.76 2.17 -2.55
C LEU A 24 4.99 2.26 -1.65
N GLN A 25 4.83 2.92 -0.51
CA GLN A 25 5.92 3.13 0.44
C GLN A 25 6.41 1.80 1.02
N PHE A 26 5.48 0.89 1.35
CA PHE A 26 5.85 -0.46 1.77
C PHE A 26 6.59 -1.23 0.67
N ALA A 27 6.14 -1.13 -0.58
CA ALA A 27 6.79 -1.78 -1.70
C ALA A 27 8.21 -1.26 -1.94
N ILE A 28 8.45 0.04 -1.73
CA ILE A 28 9.78 0.65 -1.82
C ILE A 28 10.67 0.14 -0.69
N GLU A 29 10.21 0.23 0.55
CA GLU A 29 10.95 -0.17 1.76
C GLU A 29 11.40 -1.63 1.69
N TYR A 30 10.49 -2.52 1.28
CA TYR A 30 10.73 -3.96 1.23
C TYR A 30 11.16 -4.48 -0.15
N ARG A 31 11.46 -3.57 -1.09
CA ARG A 31 11.90 -3.88 -2.47
C ARG A 31 10.96 -4.87 -3.20
N ILE A 32 9.66 -4.70 -3.01
CA ILE A 32 8.63 -5.47 -3.71
C ILE A 32 8.64 -5.08 -5.19
N ASN A 33 8.76 -6.06 -6.06
CA ASN A 33 8.80 -5.85 -7.50
C ASN A 33 7.49 -5.24 -8.02
N LYS A 34 7.61 -4.37 -9.05
CA LYS A 34 6.48 -3.69 -9.72
C LYS A 34 5.62 -2.88 -8.74
N SER A 35 6.27 -2.06 -7.92
CA SER A 35 5.67 -1.22 -6.87
C SER A 35 4.54 -0.28 -7.30
N SER A 36 4.48 0.09 -8.58
CA SER A 36 3.40 0.89 -9.17
C SER A 36 2.11 0.10 -9.45
N ASN A 37 2.16 -1.24 -9.42
CA ASN A 37 0.99 -2.09 -9.56
C ASN A 37 0.49 -2.53 -8.18
N PHE A 38 -0.37 -1.71 -7.58
CA PHE A 38 -0.87 -1.89 -6.22
C PHE A 38 -1.55 -3.24 -5.95
N ARG A 39 -2.22 -3.81 -6.95
CA ARG A 39 -2.85 -5.13 -6.83
C ARG A 39 -1.79 -6.22 -6.68
N LEU A 40 -0.77 -6.19 -7.54
CA LEU A 40 0.31 -7.14 -7.51
C LEU A 40 1.21 -6.96 -6.27
N VAL A 41 1.36 -5.74 -5.75
CA VAL A 41 2.01 -5.50 -4.45
C VAL A 41 1.22 -6.16 -3.33
N ALA A 42 -0.11 -5.95 -3.26
CA ALA A 42 -0.95 -6.58 -2.24
C ALA A 42 -0.90 -8.12 -2.31
N ASP A 43 -0.93 -8.69 -3.52
CA ASP A 43 -0.81 -10.13 -3.72
C ASP A 43 0.55 -10.64 -3.22
N GLN A 44 1.64 -9.92 -3.48
CA GLN A 44 2.97 -10.27 -2.96
C GLN A 44 3.07 -10.15 -1.44
N ILE A 45 2.45 -9.15 -0.82
CA ILE A 45 2.39 -9.00 0.64
C ILE A 45 1.75 -10.24 1.27
N VAL A 46 0.65 -10.73 0.69
CA VAL A 46 -0.03 -11.95 1.17
C VAL A 46 0.83 -13.18 0.90
N ALA A 47 1.36 -13.35 -0.32
CA ALA A 47 2.16 -14.51 -0.70
C ALA A 47 3.46 -14.63 0.11
N GLN A 48 4.07 -13.52 0.50
CA GLN A 48 5.31 -13.48 1.29
C GLN A 48 5.04 -13.49 2.81
N ASN A 49 3.78 -13.69 3.23
CA ASN A 49 3.36 -13.67 4.63
C ASN A 49 3.77 -12.37 5.37
N MET A 50 3.69 -11.24 4.68
CA MET A 50 4.08 -9.91 5.18
C MET A 50 2.88 -9.07 5.66
N VAL A 51 1.69 -9.67 5.75
CA VAL A 51 0.44 -8.99 6.12
C VAL A 51 0.57 -8.27 7.47
N ARG A 52 1.22 -8.90 8.46
CA ARG A 52 1.45 -8.31 9.78
C ARG A 52 2.35 -7.07 9.69
N GLN A 53 3.45 -7.17 8.95
CA GLN A 53 4.41 -6.09 8.71
C GLN A 53 3.71 -4.92 8.00
N PHE A 54 2.92 -5.21 6.96
CA PHE A 54 2.16 -4.18 6.24
C PHE A 54 1.12 -3.49 7.13
N THR A 55 0.45 -4.24 8.00
CA THR A 55 -0.57 -3.69 8.91
C THR A 55 0.03 -2.72 9.92
N LEU A 56 1.21 -3.06 10.43
CA LEU A 56 1.96 -2.25 11.39
C LEU A 56 2.80 -1.15 10.73
N PHE A 57 2.97 -1.19 9.40
CA PHE A 57 3.74 -0.20 8.67
C PHE A 57 3.07 1.18 8.73
N ILE A 58 3.86 2.17 9.11
CA ILE A 58 3.50 3.59 9.12
C ILE A 58 4.24 4.21 7.94
N PRO A 59 3.54 4.59 6.85
CA PRO A 59 4.18 5.23 5.73
C PRO A 59 4.68 6.62 6.14
N PRO A 60 5.73 7.15 5.49
CA PRO A 60 6.09 8.55 5.66
C PRO A 60 4.88 9.44 5.39
N PRO A 61 4.75 10.57 6.11
CA PRO A 61 3.64 11.49 5.91
C PRO A 61 3.56 11.84 4.44
N ILE A 62 2.34 11.82 3.90
CA ILE A 62 2.08 12.38 2.57
C ILE A 62 2.47 13.85 2.70
N PRO A 63 3.41 14.37 1.89
CA PRO A 63 3.63 15.80 1.82
C PRO A 63 2.29 16.40 1.43
N TRP A 64 1.61 17.05 2.38
CA TRP A 64 0.51 17.94 2.04
C TRP A 64 1.12 19.01 1.17
N ASP A 65 0.89 18.90 -0.12
CA ASP A 65 1.52 19.77 -1.09
C ASP A 65 1.04 21.20 -0.83
N GLU A 66 1.93 22.06 -0.35
CA GLU A 66 1.71 23.50 -0.28
C GLU A 66 1.46 24.12 -1.67
N ARG A 67 1.54 23.39 -2.80
CA ARG A 67 1.43 23.95 -4.15
C ARG A 67 0.85 23.02 -5.22
N VAL A 68 -0.37 22.54 -5.01
CA VAL A 68 -1.17 22.05 -6.15
C VAL A 68 -2.46 22.85 -6.29
N ASN A 69 -2.29 24.09 -6.77
CA ASN A 69 -3.32 24.76 -7.55
C ASN A 69 -3.25 24.18 -8.98
N TRP A 70 -4.27 23.43 -9.37
CA TRP A 70 -4.63 23.22 -10.77
C TRP A 70 -5.81 24.12 -11.11
#